data_AF-A0A1H3IVH4-F1
#
_entry.id   AF-A0A1H3IVH4-F1
#
_cell.length_a   1.000
_cell.length_b   1.000
_cell.length_c   1.000
_cell.angle_alpha   90.00
_cell.angle_beta   90.00
_cell.angle_gamma   90.00
#
_symmetry.space_group_name_H-M   'P 1'
#
loop_
_entity.id
_entity.type
_entity.pdbx_description
1 polymer ?
#
loop_
_entity_poly.entity_id
_entity_poly.type
_entity_poly.pdbx_seq_one_letter_code
_entity_poly.pdbx_strand_id
1 'polypeptide(L)'
;MRKVLLFCLICIVSCSVIACSNRKEKYSSPNGENTIIVEYDFVSRPHVIYNGDVIWKYEGRGFNEEAFFQVEWIDEDTVKLIYNDESHGGKYYEEFEIDL
;
A
#
# COMPACT_ATOMS: atom_id res chain seq x y z
N MET A 1 6.01 30.63 -28.42
CA MET A 1 6.25 29.17 -28.58
C MET A 1 7.05 28.58 -27.41
N ARG A 2 8.25 29.06 -27.08
CA ARG A 2 9.08 28.53 -25.97
C ARG A 2 8.41 28.54 -24.58
N LYS A 3 7.63 29.59 -24.26
CA LYS A 3 6.87 29.69 -22.99
C LYS A 3 5.68 28.72 -22.90
N VAL A 4 5.04 28.41 -24.04
CA VAL A 4 3.91 27.46 -24.12
C VAL A 4 4.43 26.02 -23.97
N LEU A 5 5.57 25.71 -24.59
CA LEU A 5 6.24 24.42 -24.43
C LEU A 5 6.71 24.19 -22.98
N LEU A 6 7.26 25.23 -22.33
CA LEU A 6 7.64 25.15 -20.91
C LEU A 6 6.43 24.88 -20.01
N PHE A 7 5.30 25.54 -20.28
CA PHE A 7 4.07 25.37 -19.52
C PHE A 7 3.49 23.96 -19.70
N CYS A 8 3.47 23.42 -20.93
CA CYS A 8 3.11 22.03 -21.16
C CYS A 8 4.03 21.05 -20.43
N LEU A 9 5.35 21.29 -20.42
CA LEU A 9 6.29 20.42 -19.71
C LEU A 9 6.02 20.40 -18.19
N ILE A 10 5.74 21.57 -17.61
CA ILE A 10 5.40 21.70 -16.18
C ILE A 10 4.10 20.97 -15.85
N CYS A 11 3.07 21.09 -16.71
CA CYS A 11 1.80 20.37 -16.56
C CYS A 11 1.95 18.85 -16.67
N ILE A 12 2.77 18.36 -17.60
CA ILE A 12 3.02 16.92 -17.77
C ILE A 12 3.77 16.37 -16.54
N VAL A 13 4.79 17.07 -16.05
CA VAL A 13 5.54 16.67 -14.85
C VAL A 13 4.60 16.65 -13.64
N SER A 14 3.81 17.70 -13.41
CA SER A 14 2.87 17.76 -12.28
C SER A 14 1.76 16.70 -12.36
N CYS A 15 1.27 16.35 -13.56
CA CYS A 15 0.29 15.28 -13.73
C CYS A 15 0.89 13.89 -13.44
N SER A 16 2.16 13.65 -13.83
CA SER A 16 2.86 12.41 -13.47
C SER A 16 3.10 12.27 -11.96
N VAL A 17 3.28 13.37 -11.22
CA VAL A 17 3.43 13.30 -9.75
C VAL A 17 2.10 12.97 -9.06
N ILE A 18 0.97 13.40 -9.62
CA ILE A 18 -0.38 13.11 -9.06
C ILE A 18 -0.79 11.65 -9.35
N ALA A 19 -0.35 11.09 -10.48
CA ALA A 19 -0.54 9.66 -10.79
C ALA A 19 0.36 8.73 -9.94
N CYS A 20 1.35 9.27 -9.24
CA CYS A 20 2.13 8.58 -8.21
C CYS A 20 1.49 8.72 -6.81
N SER A 21 0.15 8.77 -6.74
CA SER A 21 -0.55 8.79 -5.45
C SER A 21 -0.33 7.46 -4.73
N ASN A 22 -0.05 7.51 -3.42
CA ASN A 22 -0.01 6.32 -2.57
C ASN A 22 -1.23 5.43 -2.86
N ARG A 23 -0.98 4.18 -3.27
CA ARG A 23 -2.04 3.21 -3.55
C ARG A 23 -2.73 2.88 -2.23
N LYS A 24 -4.06 2.93 -2.21
CA LYS A 24 -4.89 2.66 -1.03
C LYS A 24 -5.91 1.58 -1.33
N GLU A 25 -5.97 0.59 -0.47
CA GLU A 25 -6.94 -0.49 -0.52
C GLU A 25 -7.67 -0.59 0.82
N LYS A 26 -8.99 -0.78 0.76
CA LYS A 26 -9.87 -0.79 1.94
C LYS A 26 -10.38 -2.20 2.16
N TYR A 27 -10.26 -2.69 3.40
CA TYR A 27 -10.73 -4.02 3.78
C TYR A 27 -11.61 -3.89 5.01
N SER A 28 -12.76 -4.56 4.98
CA SER A 28 -13.71 -4.59 6.09
C SER A 28 -13.66 -5.95 6.77
N SER A 29 -13.80 -5.95 8.10
CA SER A 29 -13.83 -7.17 8.92
C SER A 29 -15.00 -8.07 8.53
N PRO A 30 -15.02 -9.36 8.95
CA PRO A 30 -16.04 -10.32 8.54
C PRO A 30 -17.48 -9.87 8.81
N ASN A 31 -17.75 -9.25 9.95
CA ASN A 31 -19.06 -8.66 10.29
C ASN A 31 -19.22 -7.21 9.82
N GLY A 32 -18.16 -6.60 9.30
CA GLY A 32 -18.14 -5.22 8.80
C GLY A 32 -18.09 -4.15 9.89
N GLU A 33 -17.76 -4.52 11.13
CA GLU A 33 -17.63 -3.59 12.26
C GLU A 33 -16.37 -2.75 12.16
N ASN A 34 -15.29 -3.36 11.69
CA ASN A 34 -14.00 -2.72 11.54
C ASN A 34 -13.62 -2.56 10.07
N THR A 35 -12.77 -1.57 9.81
CA THR A 35 -12.22 -1.33 8.48
C THR A 35 -10.82 -0.78 8.61
N ILE A 36 -9.89 -1.43 7.92
CA ILE A 36 -8.54 -0.93 7.73
C ILE A 36 -8.34 -0.38 6.32
N ILE A 37 -7.34 0.48 6.18
CA ILE A 37 -6.80 0.89 4.89
C ILE A 37 -5.34 0.43 4.85
N VAL A 38 -4.99 -0.35 3.82
CA VAL A 38 -3.59 -0.63 3.48
C VAL A 38 -3.17 0.41 2.46
N GLU A 39 -2.19 1.23 2.82
CA GLU A 39 -1.62 2.23 1.95
C GLU A 39 -0.16 1.89 1.64
N TYR A 40 0.24 2.05 0.38
CA TYR A 40 1.60 1.79 -0.07
C TYR A 40 2.31 3.10 -0.40
N ASP A 41 3.56 3.20 0.05
CA ASP A 41 4.43 4.31 -0.32
C ASP A 41 5.03 4.15 -1.72
N PHE A 42 5.87 5.12 -2.13
CA PHE A 42 6.50 5.16 -3.45
C PHE A 42 7.38 3.94 -3.77
N VAL A 43 7.84 3.19 -2.77
CA VAL A 43 8.67 1.98 -2.95
C VAL A 43 7.92 0.71 -2.55
N SER A 44 6.60 0.74 -2.66
CA SER A 44 5.69 -0.38 -2.39
C SER A 44 5.73 -0.92 -0.96
N ARG A 45 6.13 -0.13 0.05
CA ARG A 45 6.03 -0.57 1.45
C ARG A 45 4.62 -0.33 1.98
N PRO A 46 3.94 -1.34 2.55
CA PRO A 46 2.62 -1.14 3.14
C PRO A 46 2.69 -0.51 4.54
N HIS A 47 1.67 0.26 4.87
CA HIS A 47 1.29 0.57 6.25
C HIS A 47 -0.22 0.40 6.43
N VAL A 48 -0.63 -0.01 7.62
CA VAL A 48 -2.03 -0.26 7.98
C VAL A 48 -2.56 0.92 8.77
N ILE A 49 -3.68 1.47 8.32
CA ILE A 49 -4.40 2.57 8.95
C ILE A 49 -5.72 2.05 9.51
N TYR A 50 -5.97 2.34 10.78
CA TYR A 50 -7.25 2.06 11.45
C TYR A 50 -7.68 3.31 12.21
N ASN A 51 -8.96 3.67 12.12
CA ASN A 51 -9.53 4.89 12.72
C ASN A 51 -8.76 6.21 12.42
N GLY A 52 -8.03 6.26 11.31
CA GLY A 52 -7.26 7.42 10.87
C GLY A 52 -5.80 7.42 11.34
N ASP A 53 -5.42 6.50 12.21
CA ASP A 53 -4.06 6.35 12.74
C ASP A 53 -3.32 5.21 12.05
N VAL A 54 -2.00 5.36 11.87
CA VAL A 54 -1.15 4.28 11.38
C VAL A 54 -0.84 3.35 12.55
N ILE A 55 -1.44 2.17 12.56
CA ILE A 55 -1.27 1.17 13.63
C ILE A 55 -0.10 0.22 13.36
N TRP A 56 0.30 0.08 12.10
CA TRP A 56 1.42 -0.77 11.72
C TRP A 56 2.14 -0.25 10.46
N LYS A 57 3.45 -0.43 10.40
CA LYS A 57 4.30 -0.09 9.26
C LYS A 57 5.26 -1.22 8.93
N TYR A 58 5.49 -1.43 7.64
CA TYR A 58 6.54 -2.31 7.18
C TYR A 58 7.92 -1.67 7.38
N GLU A 59 8.75 -2.30 8.21
CA GLU A 59 10.10 -1.81 8.55
C GLU A 59 11.18 -2.30 7.57
N GLY A 60 10.83 -3.18 6.63
CA GLY A 60 11.76 -3.70 5.65
C GLY A 60 12.15 -2.69 4.56
N ARG A 61 13.00 -3.15 3.64
CA ARG A 61 13.39 -2.35 2.46
C ARG A 61 12.21 -2.22 1.50
N GLY A 62 12.28 -1.21 0.63
CA GLY A 62 11.34 -1.10 -0.49
C GLY A 62 11.49 -2.26 -1.47
N PHE A 63 10.42 -2.50 -2.24
CA PHE A 63 10.39 -3.51 -3.28
C PHE A 63 10.84 -2.91 -4.61
N ASN A 64 11.54 -3.69 -5.42
CA ASN A 64 12.03 -3.24 -6.73
C ASN A 64 10.91 -3.16 -7.79
N GLU A 65 9.72 -3.68 -7.47
CA GLU A 65 8.55 -3.73 -8.32
C GLU A 65 7.31 -3.35 -7.50
N GLU A 66 6.17 -3.27 -8.18
CA GLU A 66 4.88 -3.09 -7.53
C GLU A 66 4.57 -4.34 -6.69
N ALA A 67 4.58 -4.20 -5.36
CA ALA A 67 4.30 -5.29 -4.43
C ALA A 67 2.90 -5.15 -3.83
N PHE A 68 2.21 -6.27 -3.66
CA PHE A 68 0.92 -6.35 -3.00
C PHE A 68 0.99 -7.38 -1.88
N PHE A 69 0.42 -7.00 -0.73
CA PHE A 69 0.22 -7.89 0.40
C PHE A 69 -1.23 -8.33 0.37
N GLN A 70 -1.45 -9.63 0.41
CA GLN A 70 -2.77 -10.19 0.66
C GLN A 70 -3.19 -9.83 2.09
N VAL A 71 -4.47 -9.48 2.25
CA VAL A 71 -5.06 -9.13 3.53
C VAL A 71 -6.09 -10.19 3.88
N GLU A 72 -5.92 -10.81 5.04
CA GLU A 72 -6.84 -11.82 5.59
C GLU A 72 -7.25 -11.42 7.00
N TRP A 73 -8.56 -11.33 7.25
CA TRP A 73 -9.07 -11.17 8.61
C TRP A 73 -9.03 -12.51 9.35
N ILE A 74 -8.40 -12.56 10.52
CA ILE A 74 -8.40 -13.73 11.39
C ILE A 74 -9.70 -13.75 12.21
N ASP A 75 -10.07 -12.59 12.74
CA ASP A 75 -11.33 -12.32 13.43
C ASP A 75 -11.76 -10.86 13.19
N GLU A 76 -12.60 -10.28 14.05
CA GLU A 76 -13.07 -8.89 13.88
C GLU A 76 -12.00 -7.84 14.16
N ASP A 77 -11.01 -8.15 15.00
CA ASP A 77 -10.05 -7.20 15.55
C ASP A 77 -8.60 -7.54 15.18
N THR A 78 -8.39 -8.64 14.45
CA THR A 78 -7.06 -9.12 14.07
C THR A 78 -6.97 -9.33 12.56
N VAL A 79 -5.98 -8.71 11.94
CA VAL A 79 -5.71 -8.83 10.51
C VAL A 79 -4.32 -9.40 10.26
N LYS A 80 -4.22 -10.25 9.25
CA LYS A 80 -2.98 -10.79 8.72
C LYS A 80 -2.66 -10.17 7.36
N LEU A 81 -1.44 -9.65 7.24
CA LEU A 81 -0.84 -9.21 5.99
C LEU A 81 0.15 -10.27 5.52
N ILE A 82 0.01 -10.74 4.28
CA ILE A 82 0.83 -11.80 3.70
C ILE A 82 1.47 -11.29 2.41
N TYR A 83 2.79 -11.27 2.36
CA TYR A 83 3.52 -11.08 1.11
C TYR A 83 4.00 -12.44 0.60
N ASN A 84 3.60 -12.77 -0.63
CA ASN A 84 4.03 -14.00 -1.30
C ASN A 84 4.60 -13.67 -2.68
N ASP A 85 5.92 -13.82 -2.82
CA ASP A 85 6.60 -13.70 -4.11
C ASP A 85 6.52 -15.02 -4.89
N GLU A 86 5.36 -15.27 -5.49
CA GLU A 86 5.12 -16.47 -6.30
C GLU A 86 6.10 -16.58 -7.49
N SER A 87 6.51 -15.45 -8.06
CA SER A 87 7.45 -15.39 -9.18
C SER A 87 8.83 -15.97 -8.83
N HIS A 88 9.20 -15.91 -7.55
CA HIS A 88 10.43 -16.49 -7.02
C HIS A 88 10.19 -17.71 -6.13
N GLY A 89 9.04 -18.38 -6.29
CA GLY A 89 8.71 -19.61 -5.55
C GLY A 89 8.58 -19.42 -4.04
N GLY A 90 8.11 -18.25 -3.60
CA GLY A 90 7.89 -17.93 -2.18
C GLY A 90 9.17 -17.60 -1.41
N LYS A 91 10.29 -17.32 -2.10
CA LYS A 91 11.60 -17.04 -1.45
C LYS A 91 11.55 -15.90 -0.43
N TYR A 92 10.71 -14.90 -0.68
CA TYR A 92 10.55 -13.73 0.17
C TYR A 92 9.19 -13.72 0.87
N TYR A 93 8.68 -14.89 1.22
CA TYR A 93 7.43 -15.01 1.95
C TYR A 93 7.51 -14.35 3.33
N GLU A 94 6.57 -13.46 3.62
CA GLU A 94 6.48 -12.75 4.89
C GLU A 94 5.02 -12.68 5.36
N GLU A 95 4.79 -12.86 6.66
CA GLU A 95 3.48 -12.74 7.31
C GLU A 95 3.56 -11.81 8.51
N PHE A 96 2.52 -11.00 8.71
CA PHE A 96 2.41 -10.06 9.82
C PHE A 96 0.99 -10.10 10.38
N GLU A 97 0.88 -10.32 11.68
CA GLU A 97 -0.38 -10.25 12.43
C GLU A 97 -0.45 -8.89 13.13
N ILE A 98 -1.60 -8.23 13.03
CA ILE A 98 -1.81 -6.86 13.46
C ILE A 98 -3.16 -6.80 14.19
N ASP A 99 -3.11 -6.46 15.46
CA ASP A 99 -4.29 -6.16 16.28
C ASP A 99 -4.71 -4.69 16.05
N LEU A 100 -6.02 -4.44 15.95
CA LEU A 100 -6.60 -3.11 15.73
C LEU A 100 -6.55 -2.19 16.96
#